data_AF-A0A0G0DE80-F1
#
_entry.id   AF-A0A0G0DE80-F1
#
_cell.length_a   1.000
_cell.length_b   1.000
_cell.length_c   1.000
_cell.angle_alpha   90.00
_cell.angle_beta   90.00
_cell.angle_gamma   90.00
#
_symmetry.space_group_name_H-M   'P 1'
#
loop_
_entity.id
_entity.type
_entity.pdbx_description
1 polymer ?
#
loop_
_entity_poly.entity_id
_entity_poly.type
_entity_poly.pdbx_seq_one_letter_code
_entity_poly.pdbx_strand_id
1 'polypeptide(L)' 'MPKKIKAKKPIVYAFIDSQNLNLGIKSQGWKLDWRKFRQYLRNKYSVVKAYLFIGQVA' A
#
# COMPACT_ATOMS: atom_id res chain seq x y z
N MET A 1 -25.02 25.43 -21.09
CA MET A 1 -24.84 24.87 -19.73
C MET A 1 -23.34 24.77 -19.44
N PRO A 2 -22.83 25.32 -18.32
CA PRO A 2 -21.40 25.21 -18.01
C PRO A 2 -21.05 23.78 -17.62
N LYS A 3 -19.98 23.22 -18.20
CA LYS A 3 -19.47 21.88 -17.84
C LYS A 3 -18.88 21.94 -16.43
N LYS A 4 -19.41 21.16 -15.49
CA LYS A 4 -18.81 20.98 -14.15
C LYS A 4 -17.43 20.35 -14.28
N ILE A 5 -16.38 21.09 -13.91
CA ILE A 5 -15.01 20.57 -13.81
C ILE A 5 -14.96 19.66 -12.58
N LYS A 6 -14.78 18.35 -12.77
CA LYS A 6 -14.55 17.43 -11.64
C LYS A 6 -13.17 17.69 -11.08
N ALA A 7 -13.09 17.98 -9.78
CA ALA A 7 -11.82 18.09 -9.07
C ALA A 7 -11.01 16.79 -9.22
N LYS A 8 -9.71 16.90 -9.51
CA LYS A 8 -8.81 15.75 -9.56
C LYS A 8 -8.73 15.13 -8.16
N LYS A 9 -8.98 13.81 -8.07
CA LYS A 9 -8.75 13.06 -6.83
C LYS A 9 -7.24 13.10 -6.50
N PRO A 10 -6.88 13.18 -5.20
CA PRO A 10 -5.48 13.11 -4.80
C PRO A 10 -4.90 11.74 -5.16
N ILE A 11 -3.65 11.73 -5.61
CA ILE A 11 -2.91 10.49 -5.88
C ILE A 11 -2.21 10.08 -4.59
N VAL A 12 -2.43 8.84 -4.16
CA VAL A 12 -1.83 8.29 -2.94
C VAL A 12 -0.79 7.24 -3.30
N TYR A 13 0.40 7.38 -2.71
CA TYR A 13 1.48 6.39 -2.79
C TYR A 13 1.75 5.79 -1.41
N ALA A 14 2.09 4.52 -1.38
CA ALA A 14 2.51 3.82 -0.16
C ALA A 14 3.99 3.47 -0.22
N PHE A 15 4.71 3.74 0.87
CA PHE A 15 6.11 3.39 1.07
C PHE A 15 6.16 2.48 2.28
N ILE A 16 6.56 1.22 2.08
CA ILE A 16 6.34 0.14 3.05
C ILE A 16 7.68 -0.52 3.36
N ASP A 17 8.07 -0.51 4.63
CA ASP A 17 9.16 -1.33 5.13
C ASP A 17 8.70 -2.80 5.20
N SER A 18 9.23 -3.62 4.30
CA SER A 18 8.85 -5.03 4.23
C SER A 18 9.42 -5.87 5.37
N GLN A 19 10.53 -5.44 5.98
CA GLN A 19 11.14 -6.16 7.10
C GLN A 19 10.29 -6.01 8.34
N ASN A 20 9.91 -4.78 8.68
CA ASN A 20 9.02 -4.52 9.81
C ASN A 20 7.67 -5.22 9.64
N LEU A 21 7.07 -5.14 8.44
CA LEU A 21 5.80 -5.80 8.14
C LEU A 21 5.90 -7.33 8.29
N ASN A 22 6.95 -7.94 7.74
CA ASN A 22 7.13 -9.38 7.79
C ASN A 22 7.34 -9.88 9.24
N LEU A 23 8.16 -9.19 10.03
CA LEU A 23 8.37 -9.54 11.44
C LEU A 23 7.08 -9.41 12.27
N GLY A 24 6.31 -8.33 12.08
CA GLY A 24 5.06 -8.10 12.80
C GLY A 24 3.95 -9.11 12.44
N ILE A 25 3.86 -9.51 11.17
CA ILE A 25 2.89 -10.53 10.73
C ILE A 25 3.30 -11.92 11.26
N LYS A 26 4.59 -12.24 11.21
CA LYS A 26 5.12 -13.50 11.74
C LYS A 26 4.96 -13.63 13.25
N SER A 27 5.20 -12.56 14.02
CA SER A 27 5.04 -12.61 15.49
C SER A 27 3.60 -12.86 15.93
N GLN A 28 2.62 -12.57 15.06
CA GLN A 28 1.21 -12.88 15.27
C GLN A 28 0.81 -14.29 14.79
N GLY A 29 1.75 -15.06 14.21
CA GLY A 29 1.49 -16.39 13.65
C GLY A 29 0.81 -16.36 12.28
N TRP A 30 0.81 -15.22 11.59
CA TRP A 30 0.14 -15.05 10.31
C TRP A 30 1.12 -15.16 9.15
N LYS A 31 0.61 -15.49 7.97
CA LYS A 31 1.32 -15.40 6.70
C LYS A 31 0.64 -14.36 5.83
N LEU A 32 1.38 -13.32 5.42
CA LEU A 32 0.81 -12.25 4.62
C LEU A 32 0.48 -12.74 3.20
N ASP A 33 -0.77 -12.57 2.78
CA ASP A 33 -1.17 -12.65 1.38
C ASP A 33 -0.94 -11.29 0.71
N TRP A 34 0.10 -11.19 -0.10
CA TRP A 34 0.49 -9.95 -0.77
C TRP A 34 -0.56 -9.43 -1.75
N ARG A 35 -1.34 -10.32 -2.39
CA ARG A 35 -2.39 -9.92 -3.33
C ARG A 35 -3.53 -9.25 -2.57
N LYS A 36 -3.99 -9.86 -1.47
CA LYS A 36 -5.02 -9.28 -0.60
C LYS A 36 -4.54 -7.99 0.04
N PHE A 37 -3.29 -7.93 0.50
CA PHE A 37 -2.69 -6.72 1.06
C PHE A 37 -2.67 -5.56 0.05
N ARG A 38 -2.23 -5.81 -1.20
CA ARG A 38 -2.28 -4.78 -2.26
C ARG A 38 -3.70 -4.32 -2.56
N GLN A 39 -4.66 -5.23 -2.58
CA GLN A 39 -6.06 -4.89 -2.80
C GLN A 39 -6.65 -4.06 -1.64
N TYR A 40 -6.29 -4.38 -0.39
CA TYR A 40 -6.66 -3.59 0.78
C TYR A 40 -6.13 -2.15 0.69
N LEU A 41 -4.85 -1.96 0.35
CA LEU A 41 -4.25 -0.63 0.17
C LEU A 41 -4.98 0.19 -0.91
N ARG A 42 -5.31 -0.45 -2.04
CA ARG A 42 -6.06 0.19 -3.13
C ARG A 42 -7.47 0.58 -2.68
N ASN A 43 -8.20 -0.34 -2.06
CA ASN A 43 -9.62 -0.15 -1.76
C ASN A 43 -9.84 0.80 -0.59
N LYS A 44 -9.05 0.69 0.47
CA LYS A 44 -9.24 1.48 1.68
C LYS A 44 -8.58 2.85 1.63
N TYR A 45 -7.42 2.95 0.99
CA TYR A 45 -6.61 4.18 1.00
C TYR A 45 -6.43 4.80 -0.39
N SER A 46 -7.07 4.26 -1.43
CA SER A 46 -6.91 4.73 -2.82
C SER A 46 -5.45 4.73 -3.29
N VAL A 47 -4.62 3.84 -2.75
CA VAL A 47 -3.20 3.73 -3.12
C VAL A 47 -3.08 3.32 -4.59
N VAL A 48 -2.37 4.13 -5.36
CA VAL A 48 -2.13 3.90 -6.80
C VAL A 48 -0.85 3.08 -6.98
N LYS A 49 0.22 3.44 -6.28
CA LYS A 49 1.49 2.70 -6.27
C LYS A 49 1.95 2.42 -4.85
N ALA A 50 2.46 1.23 -4.62
CA ALA A 50 3.07 0.81 -3.37
C ALA A 50 4.51 0.38 -3.65
N TYR A 51 5.46 0.95 -2.91
CA TYR A 51 6.88 0.65 -2.96
C TYR A 51 7.25 -0.12 -1.70
N LEU A 52 7.86 -1.29 -1.86
CA LEU A 52 8.35 -2.10 -0.76
C LEU A 52 9.86 -1.97 -0.66
N PHE A 53 10.35 -1.75 0.56
CA PHE A 53 11.77 -1.71 0.85
C PHE A 53 12.17 -3.01 1.55
N ILE A 54 13.09 -3.76 0.94
CA ILE A 54 13.59 -5.05 1.42
C ILE A 54 14.94 -4.87 2.13
N GLY A 55 14.99 -3.98 3.12
CA GLY A 55 16.19 -3.72 3.92
C GLY A 55 17.40 -3.25 3.10
N GLN A 56 18.53 -3.07 3.78
CA GLN A 56 19.80 -2.73 3.15
C GLN A 56 20.52 -4.02 2.74
N VAL A 57 20.90 -4.12 1.47
CA VAL A 57 21.92 -5.09 1.03
C VAL A 57 23.26 -4.38 1.24
N ALA A 58 24.02 -4.81 2.23
CA ALA A 58 25.40 -4.39 2.43
C ALA A 58 26.33 -5.22 1.54
#